data_AF-A0A9P6PWY7-F1
#
_entry.id   AF-A0A9P6PWY7-F1
#
_cell.length_a   1.000
_cell.length_b   1.000
_cell.length_c   1.000
_cell.angle_alpha   90.00
_cell.angle_beta   90.00
_cell.angle_gamma   90.00
#
_symmetry.space_group_name_H-M   'P 1'
#
loop_
_entity.id
_entity.type
_entity.pdbx_description
1 polymer ?
#
loop_
_entity_poly.entity_id
_entity_poly.type
_entity_poly.pdbx_seq_one_letter_code
_entity_poly.pdbx_strand_id
1 'polypeptide(L)'
;MDIGNIFQQWDFTGTVPLPYRVLLMGCIGIFAWGSNIHILSYLRVDVSNLLFSSPPLSGIYTNHPRHTRDRFVNKSSPLSALYRSTYTLGLAFLAMVLINMWMYKWVVAGSVANIQKNASGRPGSTVANTGSTKGGMGLVGNPRAGIAVPILGYMTIVFMIFIPFNVLFKKERYRFLRSVKKALFSGLKSDVSFADVILADILTSFARVFGDLVVVLCLMFLDWDGTRGDACYGSILVPIMTSIPYCIRLRQCISEYMESNYTTDRHLLNALKYATAFPVIIISSMQKTAKAASVKGLEYDGYLSDNSLFRLWLFFVALNSFYSFYWDIYHDWNLIQIQPAGRGAASGLMSPTTPTPMTEISKGANVNSSSSNISINAFQRLRRRFGMRTCLHYENPKFYYMAAILDFLLRTTWMLKLVSNIQIEEYEGGVFTMQCLEVLRRWIWVIFRLESEMVKRVGYNDAMVGGASHSANASGGIAGLDSMSDNKDG
;
A
#
# COMPACT_ATOMS: atom_id res chain seq x y z
N MET A 1 -8.77 36.62 8.12
CA MET A 1 -9.48 35.42 8.61
C MET A 1 -8.43 34.45 9.09
N ASP A 2 -8.38 34.25 10.40
CA ASP A 2 -7.36 33.44 11.06
C ASP A 2 -7.68 31.97 10.84
N ILE A 3 -6.89 31.27 10.02
CA ILE A 3 -7.11 29.85 9.66
C ILE A 3 -7.07 28.96 10.92
N GLY A 4 -6.38 29.41 11.98
CA GLY A 4 -6.33 28.72 13.28
C GLY A 4 -7.70 28.60 13.96
N ASN A 5 -8.58 29.60 13.84
CA ASN A 5 -9.89 29.59 14.51
C ASN A 5 -10.93 28.68 13.83
N ILE A 6 -10.78 28.40 12.53
CA ILE A 6 -11.73 27.54 11.79
C ILE A 6 -11.61 26.07 12.23
N PHE A 7 -10.39 25.61 12.49
CA PHE A 7 -10.13 24.24 12.89
C PHE A 7 -10.30 24.01 14.41
N GLN A 8 -10.25 25.06 15.23
CA GLN A 8 -10.48 24.98 16.67
C GLN A 8 -11.98 24.86 17.04
N GLN A 9 -12.88 25.17 16.11
CA GLN A 9 -14.34 25.05 16.27
C GLN A 9 -14.93 23.74 15.72
N TRP A 10 -14.14 22.94 15.01
CA TRP A 10 -14.63 21.71 14.38
C TRP A 10 -14.50 20.51 15.33
N ASP A 11 -15.63 20.11 15.92
CA ASP A 11 -15.76 18.85 16.68
C ASP A 11 -15.72 17.66 15.70
N PHE A 12 -14.50 17.24 15.35
CA PHE A 12 -14.28 16.08 14.48
C PHE A 12 -14.78 14.80 15.16
N THR A 13 -14.72 14.73 16.48
CA THR A 13 -15.17 13.55 17.24
C THR A 13 -16.69 13.39 17.22
N GLY A 14 -17.44 14.49 17.31
CA GLY A 14 -18.88 14.51 17.08
C GLY A 14 -19.26 14.31 15.61
N THR A 15 -18.41 14.75 14.67
CA THR A 15 -18.65 14.57 13.23
C THR A 15 -18.42 13.12 12.79
N VAL A 16 -17.30 12.51 13.20
CA VAL A 16 -16.92 11.14 12.88
C VAL A 16 -16.53 10.41 14.18
N PRO A 17 -17.50 9.77 14.85
CA PRO A 17 -17.25 9.06 16.10
C PRO A 17 -16.27 7.91 15.89
N LEU A 18 -15.50 7.58 16.93
CA LEU A 18 -14.41 6.60 16.88
C LEU A 18 -14.78 5.25 16.22
N PRO A 19 -15.93 4.61 16.52
CA PRO A 19 -16.31 3.35 15.87
C PRO A 19 -16.46 3.46 14.35
N TYR A 20 -16.93 4.61 13.86
CA TYR A 20 -17.17 4.82 12.44
C TYR A 20 -15.88 5.15 11.69
N ARG A 21 -14.84 5.65 12.36
CA ARG A 21 -13.53 5.91 11.74
C ARG A 21 -12.94 4.63 11.13
N VAL A 22 -13.00 3.51 11.86
CA VAL A 22 -12.50 2.20 11.41
C VAL A 22 -13.30 1.68 10.21
N LEU A 23 -14.64 1.75 10.27
CA LEU A 23 -15.52 1.30 9.18
C LEU A 23 -15.35 2.18 7.92
N LEU A 24 -15.23 3.48 8.09
CA LEU A 24 -14.98 4.43 6.99
C LEU A 24 -13.62 4.20 6.34
N MET A 25 -12.57 3.92 7.11
CA MET A 25 -11.27 3.54 6.52
C MET A 25 -11.37 2.27 5.70
N GLY A 26 -12.15 1.27 6.15
CA GLY A 26 -12.46 0.09 5.33
C GLY A 26 -13.11 0.44 3.98
N CYS A 27 -14.09 1.36 3.99
CA CYS A 27 -14.73 1.83 2.76
C CYS A 27 -13.74 2.58 1.85
N ILE A 28 -12.93 3.49 2.42
CA ILE A 28 -11.88 4.22 1.68
C ILE A 28 -10.91 3.24 1.01
N GLY A 29 -10.51 2.16 1.70
CA GLY A 29 -9.69 1.10 1.13
C GLY A 29 -10.32 0.40 -0.08
N ILE A 30 -11.62 0.11 -0.02
CA ILE A 30 -12.35 -0.52 -1.14
C ILE A 30 -12.41 0.43 -2.35
N PHE A 31 -12.70 1.72 -2.12
CA PHE A 31 -12.70 2.72 -3.20
C PHE A 31 -11.29 2.95 -3.77
N ALA A 32 -10.26 2.97 -2.93
CA ALA A 32 -8.86 3.05 -3.36
C ALA A 32 -8.49 1.85 -4.25
N TRP A 33 -8.88 0.64 -3.85
CA TRP A 33 -8.66 -0.55 -4.67
C TRP A 33 -9.43 -0.52 -5.99
N GLY A 34 -10.72 -0.18 -5.97
CA GLY A 34 -11.54 -0.06 -7.17
C GLY A 34 -11.02 0.99 -8.15
N SER A 35 -10.53 2.12 -7.64
CA SER A 35 -9.92 3.17 -8.46
C SER A 35 -8.58 2.78 -9.05
N ASN A 36 -7.72 2.05 -8.33
CA ASN A 36 -6.50 1.49 -8.90
C ASN A 36 -6.79 0.61 -10.12
N ILE A 37 -7.74 -0.32 -9.99
CA ILE A 37 -8.14 -1.20 -11.10
C ILE A 37 -8.74 -0.41 -12.26
N HIS A 38 -9.60 0.57 -11.96
CA HIS A 38 -10.23 1.40 -12.98
C HIS A 38 -9.21 2.24 -13.76
N ILE A 39 -8.25 2.86 -13.06
CA ILE A 39 -7.18 3.65 -13.66
C ILE A 39 -6.29 2.76 -14.53
N LEU A 40 -5.91 1.57 -14.06
CA LEU A 40 -5.11 0.64 -14.87
C LEU A 40 -5.87 0.20 -16.13
N SER A 41 -7.18 -0.06 -16.02
CA SER A 41 -8.02 -0.33 -17.18
C SER A 41 -8.08 0.84 -18.15
N TYR A 42 -8.17 2.08 -17.64
CA TYR A 42 -8.17 3.30 -18.45
C TYR A 42 -6.84 3.50 -19.17
N LEU A 43 -5.72 3.24 -18.48
CA LEU A 43 -4.35 3.31 -19.00
C LEU A 43 -3.97 2.09 -19.88
N ARG A 44 -4.94 1.19 -20.16
CA ARG A 44 -4.79 -0.02 -20.97
C ARG A 44 -3.67 -0.95 -20.49
N VAL A 45 -3.46 -1.01 -19.17
CA VAL A 45 -2.54 -1.94 -18.50
C VAL A 45 -3.32 -3.20 -18.13
N ASP A 46 -3.13 -4.29 -18.88
CA ASP A 46 -3.83 -5.56 -18.58
C ASP A 46 -3.12 -6.34 -17.46
N VAL A 47 -3.69 -6.23 -16.26
CA VAL A 47 -3.23 -6.92 -15.05
C VAL A 47 -4.05 -8.17 -14.72
N SER A 48 -4.94 -8.60 -15.61
CA SER A 48 -5.87 -9.70 -15.33
C SER A 48 -5.13 -10.99 -14.95
N ASN A 49 -4.05 -11.32 -15.66
CA ASN A 49 -3.23 -12.51 -15.39
C ASN A 49 -2.38 -12.40 -14.11
N LEU A 50 -2.16 -11.18 -13.60
CA LEU A 50 -1.47 -10.95 -12.32
C LEU A 50 -2.43 -11.13 -11.14
N LEU A 51 -3.68 -10.73 -11.32
CA LEU A 51 -4.70 -10.74 -10.27
C LEU A 51 -5.49 -12.06 -10.22
N PHE A 52 -5.59 -12.77 -11.34
CA PHE A 52 -6.30 -14.03 -11.45
C PHE A 52 -5.29 -15.13 -11.82
N SER A 53 -5.00 -16.03 -10.87
CA SER A 53 -4.08 -17.17 -11.07
C SER A 53 -4.58 -18.25 -12.04
N SER A 54 -5.55 -17.96 -12.89
CA SER A 54 -5.97 -18.83 -13.98
C SER A 54 -5.71 -18.08 -15.28
N PRO A 55 -4.73 -18.50 -16.11
CA PRO A 55 -4.66 -17.98 -17.46
C PRO A 55 -6.00 -18.31 -18.14
N PRO A 56 -6.62 -17.38 -18.90
CA PRO A 56 -7.57 -17.82 -19.89
C PRO A 56 -6.79 -18.77 -20.82
N LEU A 57 -7.19 -20.05 -20.84
CA LEU A 57 -6.81 -20.94 -21.94
C LEU A 57 -7.23 -20.21 -23.22
N SER A 58 -6.28 -20.08 -24.14
CA SER A 58 -6.32 -19.35 -25.42
C SER A 58 -5.93 -17.86 -25.36
N GLY A 59 -4.77 -17.57 -25.94
CA GLY A 59 -4.31 -16.21 -26.20
C GLY A 59 -2.80 -16.12 -26.20
N ILE A 60 -2.18 -16.47 -27.32
CA ILE A 60 -0.80 -16.12 -27.64
C ILE A 60 -0.60 -14.62 -27.34
N TYR A 61 0.27 -14.29 -26.39
CA TYR A 61 0.65 -12.93 -26.05
C TYR A 61 1.45 -12.31 -27.21
N THR A 62 0.74 -11.80 -28.21
CA THR A 62 1.30 -10.96 -29.27
C THR A 62 0.58 -9.63 -29.26
N ASN A 63 0.90 -8.77 -28.30
CA ASN A 63 0.59 -7.35 -28.44
C ASN A 63 1.78 -6.54 -27.94
N HIS A 64 2.68 -6.32 -28.88
CA HIS A 64 3.78 -5.36 -28.81
C HIS A 64 3.23 -3.95 -28.58
N PRO A 65 3.86 -3.09 -27.76
CA PRO A 65 3.48 -1.68 -27.66
C PRO A 65 4.06 -0.93 -28.87
N ARG A 66 3.42 -1.07 -30.04
CA ARG A 66 3.57 -0.12 -31.14
C ARG A 66 2.21 0.10 -31.80
N HIS A 67 1.64 1.25 -31.49
CA HIS A 67 0.86 2.06 -32.43
C HIS A 67 -0.06 1.27 -33.38
N THR A 68 -1.16 0.73 -32.87
CA THR A 68 -2.37 0.53 -33.69
C THR A 68 -3.55 1.07 -32.93
N ARG A 69 -4.00 2.25 -33.36
CA ARG A 69 -5.01 3.09 -32.70
C ARG A 69 -6.44 2.60 -32.96
N ASP A 70 -6.63 1.53 -33.71
CA ASP A 70 -7.97 1.08 -34.11
C ASP A 70 -8.15 -0.42 -33.98
N ARG A 71 -8.87 -0.82 -32.93
CA ARG A 71 -9.86 -1.89 -33.01
C ARG A 71 -10.84 -1.75 -31.85
N PHE A 72 -12.13 -1.64 -32.18
CA PHE A 72 -13.24 -1.70 -31.25
C PHE A 72 -13.17 -3.03 -30.47
N VAL A 73 -12.71 -2.98 -29.22
CA VAL A 73 -12.71 -4.15 -28.32
C VAL A 73 -13.97 -4.12 -27.47
N ASN A 74 -14.70 -5.24 -27.49
CA ASN A 74 -15.93 -5.49 -26.75
C ASN A 74 -15.87 -5.01 -25.29
N LYS A 75 -16.98 -4.42 -24.85
CA LYS A 75 -17.16 -3.60 -23.65
C LYS A 75 -17.08 -4.35 -22.30
N SER A 76 -16.53 -5.56 -22.23
CA SER A 76 -16.45 -6.33 -20.99
C SER A 76 -15.12 -7.07 -20.84
N SER A 77 -14.04 -6.34 -20.54
CA SER A 77 -12.82 -6.96 -20.01
C SER A 77 -13.10 -7.51 -18.60
N PRO A 78 -12.47 -8.61 -18.16
CA PRO A 78 -12.58 -9.11 -16.78
C PRO A 78 -12.29 -8.04 -15.73
N LEU A 79 -11.36 -7.14 -16.04
CA LEU A 79 -11.00 -5.99 -15.22
C LEU A 79 -12.16 -4.99 -15.07
N SER A 80 -12.95 -4.80 -16.13
CA SER A 80 -14.12 -3.93 -16.11
C SER A 80 -15.27 -4.44 -15.25
N ALA A 81 -15.47 -5.75 -15.23
CA ALA A 81 -16.40 -6.38 -14.29
C ALA A 81 -15.89 -6.25 -12.84
N LEU A 82 -14.57 -6.37 -12.63
CA LEU A 82 -13.96 -6.29 -11.30
C LEU A 82 -14.08 -4.91 -10.67
N TYR A 83 -13.71 -3.82 -11.36
CA TYR A 83 -13.83 -2.49 -10.75
C TYR A 83 -15.30 -2.09 -10.55
N ARG A 84 -16.21 -2.45 -11.47
CA ARG A 84 -17.65 -2.16 -11.32
C ARG A 84 -18.23 -2.83 -10.08
N SER A 85 -17.98 -4.14 -9.91
CA SER A 85 -18.43 -4.88 -8.73
C SER A 85 -17.81 -4.35 -7.43
N THR A 86 -16.53 -3.96 -7.47
CA THR A 86 -15.84 -3.33 -6.33
C THR A 86 -16.47 -2.00 -5.95
N TYR A 87 -16.78 -1.11 -6.90
CA TYR A 87 -17.46 0.15 -6.60
C TYR A 87 -18.86 -0.05 -6.04
N THR A 88 -19.64 -0.98 -6.59
CA THR A 88 -20.98 -1.26 -6.07
C THR A 88 -20.93 -1.83 -4.64
N LEU A 89 -19.96 -2.71 -4.35
CA LEU A 89 -19.69 -3.17 -2.98
C LEU A 89 -19.29 -2.01 -2.05
N GLY A 90 -18.38 -1.14 -2.50
CA GLY A 90 -17.93 0.03 -1.76
C GLY A 90 -19.09 0.98 -1.43
N LEU A 91 -19.95 1.28 -2.41
CA LEU A 91 -21.15 2.10 -2.21
C LEU A 91 -22.14 1.46 -1.25
N ALA A 92 -22.38 0.15 -1.37
CA ALA A 92 -23.29 -0.57 -0.49
C ALA A 92 -22.79 -0.56 0.97
N PHE A 93 -21.51 -0.86 1.21
CA PHE A 93 -20.93 -0.80 2.55
C PHE A 93 -20.87 0.63 3.10
N LEU A 94 -20.51 1.61 2.27
CA LEU A 94 -20.53 3.01 2.68
C LEU A 94 -21.95 3.44 3.09
N ALA A 95 -22.97 3.08 2.33
CA ALA A 95 -24.36 3.36 2.68
C ALA A 95 -24.74 2.73 4.02
N MET A 96 -24.39 1.45 4.26
CA MET A 96 -24.63 0.78 5.55
C MET A 96 -23.95 1.52 6.71
N VAL A 97 -22.70 1.94 6.53
CA VAL A 97 -21.92 2.68 7.54
C VAL A 97 -22.54 4.06 7.81
N LEU A 98 -22.90 4.81 6.77
CA LEU A 98 -23.48 6.15 6.90
C LEU A 98 -24.88 6.11 7.52
N ILE A 99 -25.73 5.14 7.14
CA ILE A 99 -27.05 4.94 7.74
C ILE A 99 -26.89 4.59 9.22
N ASN A 100 -25.98 3.67 9.56
CA ASN A 100 -25.74 3.30 10.95
C ASN A 100 -25.17 4.48 11.78
N MET A 101 -24.26 5.27 11.21
CA MET A 101 -23.73 6.48 11.84
C MET A 101 -24.80 7.55 12.05
N TRP A 102 -25.69 7.74 11.07
CA TRP A 102 -26.82 8.65 11.18
C TRP A 102 -27.79 8.21 12.29
N MET A 103 -28.12 6.91 12.36
CA MET A 103 -28.93 6.36 13.45
C MET A 103 -28.27 6.58 14.82
N TYR A 104 -26.95 6.38 14.93
CA TYR A 104 -26.23 6.61 16.18
C TYR A 104 -26.34 8.07 16.61
N LYS A 105 -26.09 9.02 15.69
CA LYS A 105 -26.23 10.45 15.97
C LYS A 105 -27.64 10.83 16.38
N TRP A 106 -28.65 10.23 15.75
CA TRP A 106 -30.05 10.46 16.09
C TRP A 106 -30.38 9.98 17.51
N VAL A 107 -29.92 8.77 17.89
CA VAL A 107 -30.07 8.23 19.25
C VAL A 107 -29.35 9.11 20.28
N VAL A 108 -28.13 9.55 19.97
CA VAL A 108 -27.33 10.44 20.83
C VAL A 108 -28.06 11.78 21.05
N ALA A 109 -28.53 12.42 19.98
CA ALA A 109 -29.25 13.69 20.05
C ALA A 109 -30.55 13.58 20.88
N GLY A 110 -31.31 12.49 20.70
CA GLY A 110 -32.51 12.21 21.49
C GLY A 110 -32.23 12.03 22.98
N SER A 111 -31.11 11.40 23.34
CA SER A 111 -30.68 11.23 24.74
C SER A 111 -30.37 12.57 25.40
N VAL A 112 -29.63 13.45 24.72
CA VAL A 112 -29.29 14.79 25.22
C VAL A 112 -30.56 15.63 25.45
N ALA A 113 -31.51 15.61 24.51
CA ALA A 113 -32.77 16.34 24.64
C ALA A 113 -33.60 15.87 25.86
N ASN A 114 -33.60 14.56 26.15
CA ASN A 114 -34.32 14.02 27.31
C ASN A 114 -33.68 14.42 28.65
N ILE A 115 -32.35 14.47 28.73
CA ILE A 115 -31.63 14.93 29.93
C ILE A 115 -31.93 16.40 30.21
N GLN A 116 -31.88 17.23 29.17
CA GLN A 116 -32.14 18.67 29.30
C GLN A 116 -33.59 18.94 29.77
N LYS A 117 -34.57 18.18 29.25
CA LYS A 117 -35.96 18.23 29.73
C LYS A 117 -36.08 17.84 31.21
N ASN A 118 -35.45 16.74 31.62
CA ASN A 118 -35.50 16.28 33.01
C ASN A 118 -34.80 17.24 33.99
N ALA A 119 -33.75 17.94 33.56
CA ALA A 119 -33.06 18.94 34.37
C ALA A 119 -33.85 20.25 34.50
N SER A 120 -34.57 20.68 33.44
CA SER A 120 -35.41 21.88 33.48
C SER A 120 -36.62 21.79 34.42
N GLY A 121 -36.97 20.59 34.88
CA GLY A 121 -38.06 20.35 35.84
C GLY A 121 -37.65 20.41 37.32
N ARG A 122 -36.37 20.65 37.66
CA ARG A 122 -35.90 20.77 39.05
C ARG A 122 -35.23 22.14 39.28
N PRO A 123 -35.83 23.05 40.06
CA PRO A 123 -35.18 24.31 40.40
C PRO A 123 -33.97 24.03 41.31
N GLY A 124 -32.78 24.39 40.86
CA GLY A 124 -31.53 24.31 41.65
C GLY A 124 -30.51 23.26 41.20
N SER A 125 -30.79 22.40 40.20
CA SER A 125 -29.75 21.54 39.65
C SER A 125 -28.95 22.29 38.58
N THR A 126 -27.74 22.71 38.92
CA THR A 126 -26.70 23.00 37.91
C THR A 126 -26.56 21.76 37.03
N VAL A 127 -26.97 21.88 35.77
CA VAL A 127 -26.64 20.89 34.74
C VAL A 127 -25.11 20.86 34.70
N ALA A 128 -24.52 19.88 35.39
CA ALA A 128 -23.11 19.59 35.23
C ALA A 128 -22.88 19.52 33.74
N ASN A 129 -22.00 20.40 33.24
CA ASN A 129 -21.66 20.51 31.83
C ASN A 129 -21.47 19.08 31.34
N THR A 130 -22.47 18.55 30.59
CA THR A 130 -22.44 17.18 30.07
C THR A 130 -21.47 17.21 28.92
N GLY A 131 -20.21 17.50 29.23
CA GLY A 131 -19.09 17.22 28.39
C GLY A 131 -19.23 15.73 28.11
N SER A 132 -19.51 15.44 26.85
CA SER A 132 -19.00 14.26 26.16
C SER A 132 -17.82 13.74 26.97
N THR A 133 -18.02 12.66 27.74
CA THR A 133 -16.93 11.98 28.42
C THR A 133 -15.96 11.68 27.30
N LYS A 134 -14.85 12.44 27.24
CA LYS A 134 -13.90 12.39 26.13
C LYS A 134 -13.51 10.92 25.93
N GLY A 135 -14.04 10.30 24.89
CA GLY A 135 -13.75 8.91 24.53
C GLY A 135 -14.69 7.81 25.07
N GLY A 136 -15.75 8.13 25.83
CA GLY A 136 -16.74 7.14 26.27
C GLY A 136 -17.90 7.00 25.27
N MET A 137 -18.24 5.76 24.88
CA MET A 137 -19.44 5.50 24.04
C MET A 137 -20.75 5.48 24.83
N GLY A 138 -20.67 5.59 26.16
CA GLY A 138 -21.81 5.63 27.06
C GLY A 138 -22.55 6.96 26.98
N LEU A 139 -23.81 6.92 26.57
CA LEU A 139 -24.73 8.05 26.70
C LEU A 139 -25.13 8.25 28.17
N VAL A 140 -25.10 9.49 28.65
CA VAL A 140 -25.66 9.87 29.95
C VAL A 140 -27.18 9.56 29.90
N GLY A 141 -27.65 8.67 30.76
CA GLY A 141 -29.07 8.27 30.85
C GLY A 141 -29.51 7.02 30.07
N ASN A 142 -28.80 6.61 29.00
CA ASN A 142 -29.05 5.32 28.32
C ASN A 142 -27.77 4.78 27.61
N PRO A 143 -26.77 4.30 28.38
CA PRO A 143 -25.50 3.85 27.82
C PRO A 143 -25.64 2.67 26.84
N ARG A 144 -26.70 1.86 27.00
CA ARG A 144 -26.96 0.69 26.17
C ARG A 144 -27.31 1.06 24.72
N ALA A 145 -28.12 2.10 24.51
CA ALA A 145 -28.52 2.52 23.16
C ALA A 145 -27.34 3.11 22.36
N GLY A 146 -26.45 3.85 23.02
CA GLY A 146 -25.24 4.43 22.39
C GLY A 146 -24.24 3.38 21.92
N ILE A 147 -24.15 2.25 22.61
CA ILE A 147 -23.25 1.13 22.29
C ILE A 147 -23.89 0.16 21.28
N ALA A 148 -25.20 -0.08 21.38
CA ALA A 148 -25.91 -1.05 20.53
C ALA A 148 -25.90 -0.66 19.04
N VAL A 149 -26.05 0.63 18.71
CA VAL A 149 -26.13 1.05 17.30
C VAL A 149 -24.83 0.77 16.54
N PRO A 150 -23.63 1.17 17.03
CA PRO A 150 -22.37 0.79 16.41
C PRO A 150 -22.19 -0.72 16.32
N ILE A 151 -22.49 -1.49 17.37
CA ILE A 151 -22.40 -2.96 17.33
C ILE A 151 -23.22 -3.54 16.18
N LEU A 152 -24.48 -3.10 16.04
CA LEU A 152 -25.33 -3.54 14.93
C LEU A 152 -24.72 -3.19 13.56
N GLY A 153 -24.06 -2.03 13.44
CA GLY A 153 -23.34 -1.64 12.24
C GLY A 153 -22.20 -2.61 11.88
N TYR A 154 -21.33 -2.90 12.86
CA TYR A 154 -20.24 -3.88 12.69
C TYR A 154 -20.78 -5.27 12.34
N MET A 155 -21.79 -5.75 13.07
CA MET A 155 -22.41 -7.05 12.82
C MET A 155 -23.07 -7.11 11.43
N THR A 156 -23.70 -6.04 10.97
CA THR A 156 -24.30 -5.97 9.62
C THR A 156 -23.23 -6.08 8.54
N ILE A 157 -22.11 -5.37 8.68
CA ILE A 157 -20.99 -5.45 7.73
C ILE A 157 -20.38 -6.84 7.71
N VAL A 158 -20.09 -7.42 8.88
CA VAL A 158 -19.56 -8.79 8.99
C VAL A 158 -20.54 -9.78 8.35
N PHE A 159 -21.82 -9.73 8.72
CA PHE A 159 -22.84 -10.59 8.14
C PHE A 159 -22.89 -10.49 6.60
N MET A 160 -22.86 -9.27 6.05
CA MET A 160 -22.86 -9.05 4.60
C MET A 160 -21.59 -9.55 3.91
N ILE A 161 -20.44 -9.57 4.58
CA ILE A 161 -19.23 -10.18 4.05
C ILE A 161 -19.38 -11.70 3.95
N PHE A 162 -19.95 -12.35 4.97
CA PHE A 162 -20.04 -13.82 5.07
C PHE A 162 -21.31 -14.45 4.47
N ILE A 163 -22.30 -13.66 4.07
CA ILE A 163 -23.59 -14.19 3.58
C ILE A 163 -23.41 -15.07 2.32
N PRO A 164 -23.93 -16.32 2.30
CA PRO A 164 -23.66 -17.28 1.22
C PRO A 164 -24.51 -17.08 -0.04
N PHE A 165 -25.49 -16.17 0.00
CA PHE A 165 -26.40 -15.88 -1.11
C PHE A 165 -25.76 -14.94 -2.14
N ASN A 166 -26.32 -14.90 -3.36
CA ASN A 166 -25.86 -14.01 -4.43
C ASN A 166 -26.31 -12.55 -4.23
N VAL A 167 -26.14 -12.05 -3.02
CA VAL A 167 -26.38 -10.66 -2.62
C VAL A 167 -25.03 -9.96 -2.61
N LEU A 168 -24.95 -8.78 -3.23
CA LEU A 168 -23.73 -7.97 -3.31
C LEU A 168 -22.50 -8.78 -3.77
N PHE A 169 -22.51 -9.24 -5.03
CA PHE A 169 -21.37 -9.89 -5.70
C PHE A 169 -20.68 -10.99 -4.86
N LYS A 170 -21.38 -12.11 -4.64
CA LYS A 170 -20.87 -13.28 -3.88
C LYS A 170 -19.46 -13.69 -4.28
N LYS A 171 -19.18 -13.77 -5.59
CA LYS A 171 -17.87 -14.21 -6.11
C LYS A 171 -16.72 -13.34 -5.59
N GLU A 172 -16.93 -12.03 -5.53
CA GLU A 172 -15.92 -11.06 -5.08
C GLU A 172 -15.71 -11.13 -3.57
N ARG A 173 -16.79 -11.21 -2.79
CA ARG A 173 -16.72 -11.40 -1.33
C ARG A 173 -15.99 -12.68 -0.96
N TYR A 174 -16.29 -13.80 -1.64
CA TYR A 174 -15.60 -15.08 -1.40
C TYR A 174 -14.14 -15.07 -1.85
N ARG A 175 -13.81 -14.35 -2.93
CA ARG A 175 -12.41 -14.15 -3.35
C ARG A 175 -11.64 -13.41 -2.27
N PHE A 176 -12.19 -12.30 -1.76
CA PHE A 176 -11.61 -11.55 -0.64
C PHE A 176 -11.43 -12.43 0.60
N LEU A 177 -12.47 -13.16 1.02
CA LEU A 177 -12.40 -14.06 2.17
C LEU A 177 -11.35 -15.16 2.00
N ARG A 178 -11.20 -15.72 0.80
CA ARG A 178 -10.17 -16.71 0.50
C ARG A 178 -8.76 -16.12 0.64
N SER A 179 -8.54 -14.92 0.10
CA SER A 179 -7.25 -14.23 0.21
C SER A 179 -6.92 -13.85 1.66
N VAL A 180 -7.91 -13.38 2.45
CA VAL A 180 -7.73 -13.11 3.88
C VAL A 180 -7.43 -14.40 4.66
N LYS A 181 -8.17 -15.49 4.39
CA LYS A 181 -7.92 -16.80 5.02
C LYS A 181 -6.49 -17.29 4.71
N LYS A 182 -6.06 -17.19 3.45
CA LYS A 182 -4.69 -17.56 3.04
C LYS A 182 -3.66 -16.66 3.74
N ALA A 183 -3.91 -15.35 3.80
CA ALA A 183 -3.02 -14.41 4.48
C ALA A 183 -2.87 -14.70 5.98
N LEU A 184 -3.92 -15.17 6.67
CA LEU A 184 -3.86 -15.44 8.11
C LEU A 184 -3.32 -16.83 8.45
N PHE A 185 -3.70 -17.87 7.70
CA PHE A 185 -3.53 -19.26 8.13
C PHE A 185 -2.58 -20.10 7.28
N SER A 186 -2.00 -19.55 6.20
CA SER A 186 -1.00 -20.29 5.41
C SER A 186 0.30 -20.51 6.19
N GLY A 187 0.87 -21.71 6.08
CA GLY A 187 2.16 -22.08 6.68
C GLY A 187 3.36 -21.51 5.92
N LEU A 188 4.57 -21.85 6.37
CA LEU A 188 5.83 -21.33 5.80
C LEU A 188 6.20 -21.91 4.41
N LYS A 189 5.64 -23.05 4.02
CA LYS A 189 5.92 -23.73 2.74
C LYS A 189 4.82 -23.51 1.69
N SER A 190 4.02 -22.46 1.82
CA SER A 190 2.93 -22.19 0.87
C SER A 190 3.34 -21.20 -0.19
N ASP A 191 2.91 -21.45 -1.43
CA ASP A 191 3.11 -20.52 -2.55
C ASP A 191 2.45 -19.17 -2.29
N VAL A 192 3.19 -18.10 -2.53
CA VAL A 192 2.73 -16.72 -2.37
C VAL A 192 2.42 -16.14 -3.75
N SER A 193 1.14 -15.90 -4.03
CA SER A 193 0.76 -15.27 -5.30
C SER A 193 0.99 -13.76 -5.24
N PHE A 194 1.19 -13.13 -6.40
CA PHE A 194 1.36 -11.69 -6.48
C PHE A 194 0.16 -10.89 -5.93
N ALA A 195 -1.07 -11.40 -6.10
CA ALA A 195 -2.26 -10.81 -5.49
C ALA A 195 -2.23 -10.89 -3.95
N ASP A 196 -1.70 -11.98 -3.38
CA ASP A 196 -1.53 -12.13 -1.92
C ASP A 196 -0.50 -11.14 -1.36
N VAL A 197 0.56 -10.85 -2.14
CA VAL A 197 1.56 -9.81 -1.83
C VAL A 197 0.91 -8.43 -1.77
N ILE A 198 0.14 -8.05 -2.80
CA ILE A 198 -0.55 -6.76 -2.85
C ILE A 198 -1.54 -6.62 -1.70
N LEU A 199 -2.37 -7.64 -1.44
CA LEU A 199 -3.34 -7.58 -0.34
C LEU A 199 -2.63 -7.37 1.00
N ALA A 200 -1.57 -8.13 1.28
CA ALA A 200 -0.86 -8.02 2.55
C ALA A 200 -0.10 -6.67 2.67
N ASP A 201 0.39 -6.09 1.57
CA ASP A 201 0.91 -4.72 1.56
C ASP A 201 -0.17 -3.67 1.85
N ILE A 202 -1.36 -3.83 1.28
CA ILE A 202 -2.51 -2.99 1.61
C ILE A 202 -2.83 -3.11 3.10
N LEU A 203 -2.86 -4.33 3.66
CA LEU A 203 -3.11 -4.54 5.09
C LEU A 203 -2.07 -3.85 5.97
N THR A 204 -0.80 -3.75 5.56
CA THR A 204 0.22 -3.02 6.35
C THR A 204 -0.10 -1.52 6.49
N SER A 205 -0.70 -0.92 5.45
CA SER A 205 -1.19 0.47 5.51
C SER A 205 -2.43 0.63 6.40
N PHE A 206 -3.09 -0.48 6.74
CA PHE A 206 -4.20 -0.54 7.70
C PHE A 206 -3.75 -0.93 9.12
N ALA A 207 -2.45 -1.11 9.39
CA ALA A 207 -1.97 -1.58 10.69
C ALA A 207 -2.51 -0.75 11.87
N ARG A 208 -2.51 0.58 11.76
CA ARG A 208 -3.09 1.44 12.80
C ARG A 208 -4.61 1.26 12.96
N VAL A 209 -5.32 1.01 11.86
CA VAL A 209 -6.77 0.75 11.86
C VAL A 209 -7.08 -0.55 12.63
N PHE A 210 -6.24 -1.57 12.54
CA PHE A 210 -6.36 -2.78 13.36
C PHE A 210 -6.15 -2.51 14.86
N GLY A 211 -5.21 -1.65 15.23
CA GLY A 211 -5.03 -1.19 16.60
C GLY A 211 -6.26 -0.43 17.13
N ASP A 212 -6.82 0.47 16.33
CA ASP A 212 -8.02 1.23 16.70
C ASP A 212 -9.27 0.34 16.77
N LEU A 213 -9.36 -0.72 15.95
CA LEU A 213 -10.42 -1.70 16.03
C LEU A 213 -10.46 -2.39 17.41
N VAL A 214 -9.29 -2.72 17.98
CA VAL A 214 -9.22 -3.29 19.35
C VAL A 214 -9.76 -2.33 20.38
N VAL A 215 -9.36 -1.05 20.30
CA VAL A 215 -9.84 -0.03 21.22
C VAL A 215 -11.35 0.10 21.11
N VAL A 216 -11.89 0.19 19.89
CA VAL A 216 -13.33 0.28 19.65
C VAL A 216 -14.07 -0.93 20.21
N LEU A 217 -13.59 -2.15 19.96
CA LEU A 217 -14.21 -3.36 20.49
C LEU A 217 -14.14 -3.41 22.02
N CYS A 218 -13.02 -3.03 22.62
CA CYS A 218 -12.88 -2.93 24.06
C CYS A 218 -13.89 -1.93 24.64
N LEU A 219 -14.01 -0.75 24.04
CA LEU A 219 -14.98 0.25 24.49
C LEU A 219 -16.43 -0.26 24.35
N MET A 220 -16.73 -1.07 23.32
CA MET A 220 -18.08 -1.58 23.06
C MET A 220 -18.49 -2.69 24.05
N PHE A 221 -17.55 -3.56 24.41
CA PHE A 221 -17.86 -4.77 25.17
C PHE A 221 -17.41 -4.72 26.63
N LEU A 222 -16.41 -3.90 26.96
CA LEU A 222 -15.78 -3.88 28.29
C LEU A 222 -15.96 -2.55 29.03
N ASP A 223 -16.17 -1.43 28.33
CA ASP A 223 -16.33 -0.07 28.90
C ASP A 223 -17.79 0.42 28.90
N TRP A 224 -18.71 -0.43 29.36
CA TRP A 224 -20.15 -0.13 29.35
C TRP A 224 -20.56 0.97 30.35
N ASP A 225 -19.72 1.24 31.36
CA ASP A 225 -19.90 2.26 32.39
C ASP A 225 -19.04 3.52 32.18
N GLY A 226 -18.17 3.54 31.16
CA GLY A 226 -17.30 4.66 30.81
C GLY A 226 -16.10 4.85 31.73
N THR A 227 -15.77 3.85 32.57
CA THR A 227 -14.67 3.93 33.55
C THR A 227 -13.37 3.29 33.08
N ARG A 228 -13.40 2.53 31.99
CA ARG A 228 -12.31 1.66 31.51
C ARG A 228 -11.64 2.16 30.23
N GLY A 229 -11.95 3.37 29.78
CA GLY A 229 -11.36 3.97 28.59
C GLY A 229 -9.82 3.86 28.56
N ASP A 230 -9.14 4.31 29.62
CA ASP A 230 -7.68 4.24 29.74
C ASP A 230 -7.13 2.81 29.56
N ALA A 231 -7.80 1.82 30.16
CA ALA A 231 -7.42 0.42 30.06
C ALA A 231 -7.59 -0.12 28.63
N CYS A 232 -8.65 0.29 27.92
CA CYS A 232 -8.86 -0.06 26.52
C CYS A 232 -7.78 0.53 25.61
N TYR A 233 -7.43 1.80 25.82
CA TYR A 233 -6.38 2.47 25.05
C TYR A 233 -4.97 1.94 25.37
N GLY A 234 -4.73 1.49 26.61
CA GLY A 234 -3.45 0.94 27.08
C GLY A 234 -3.31 -0.59 26.92
N SER A 235 -4.31 -1.27 26.36
CA SER A 235 -4.31 -2.72 26.25
C SER A 235 -3.16 -3.25 25.39
N ILE A 236 -2.46 -4.29 25.86
CA ILE A 236 -1.41 -5.00 25.11
C ILE A 236 -1.94 -5.62 23.80
N LEU A 237 -3.25 -5.81 23.68
CA LEU A 237 -3.87 -6.29 22.45
C LEU A 237 -3.75 -5.27 21.30
N VAL A 238 -3.64 -3.97 21.59
CA VAL A 238 -3.48 -2.91 20.58
C VAL A 238 -2.19 -3.09 19.75
N PRO A 239 -0.98 -3.15 20.35
CA PRO A 239 0.24 -3.40 19.57
C PRO A 239 0.30 -4.80 18.95
N ILE A 240 -0.31 -5.82 19.58
CA ILE A 240 -0.41 -7.18 18.99
C ILE A 240 -1.19 -7.13 17.68
N MET A 241 -2.39 -6.53 17.69
CA MET A 241 -3.25 -6.44 16.50
C MET A 241 -2.66 -5.51 15.43
N THR A 242 -1.98 -4.44 15.84
CA THR A 242 -1.24 -3.55 14.91
C THR A 242 -0.11 -4.30 14.21
N SER A 243 0.48 -5.31 14.86
CA SER A 243 1.60 -6.09 14.33
C SER A 243 1.18 -7.16 13.31
N ILE A 244 -0.08 -7.59 13.30
CA ILE A 244 -0.57 -8.71 12.44
C ILE A 244 -0.24 -8.51 10.96
N PRO A 245 -0.52 -7.36 10.32
CA PRO A 245 -0.21 -7.18 8.91
C PRO A 245 1.28 -7.34 8.58
N TYR A 246 2.16 -6.87 9.47
CA TYR A 246 3.61 -7.01 9.31
C TYR A 246 4.05 -8.47 9.50
N CYS A 247 3.45 -9.21 10.44
CA CYS A 247 3.67 -10.65 10.59
C CYS A 247 3.28 -11.43 9.34
N ILE A 248 2.15 -11.09 8.71
CA ILE A 248 1.70 -11.72 7.45
C ILE A 248 2.76 -11.53 6.36
N ARG A 249 3.26 -10.30 6.16
CA ARG A 249 4.27 -10.03 5.14
C ARG A 249 5.62 -10.66 5.47
N LEU A 250 6.04 -10.61 6.73
CA LEU A 250 7.26 -11.29 7.18
C LEU A 250 7.20 -12.78 6.83
N ARG A 251 6.09 -13.45 7.18
CA ARG A 251 5.87 -14.86 6.86
C ARG A 251 5.93 -15.12 5.36
N GLN A 252 5.20 -14.33 4.56
CA GLN A 252 5.22 -14.46 3.10
C GLN A 252 6.63 -14.32 2.51
N CYS A 253 7.41 -13.34 2.97
CA CYS A 253 8.79 -13.15 2.49
C CYS A 253 9.70 -14.33 2.87
N ILE A 254 9.53 -14.90 4.05
CA ILE A 254 10.26 -16.11 4.47
C ILE A 254 9.84 -17.31 3.62
N SER A 255 8.55 -17.46 3.33
CA SER A 255 8.04 -18.51 2.44
C SER A 255 8.65 -18.45 1.05
N GLU A 256 8.68 -17.27 0.43
CA GLU A 256 9.32 -17.07 -0.88
C GLU A 256 10.82 -17.36 -0.84
N TYR A 257 11.50 -17.01 0.26
CA TYR A 257 12.93 -17.32 0.43
C TYR A 257 13.18 -18.84 0.51
N MET A 258 12.35 -19.56 1.26
CA MET A 258 12.40 -21.02 1.36
C MET A 258 12.09 -21.68 0.01
N GLU A 259 11.08 -21.19 -0.71
CA GLU A 259 10.70 -21.68 -2.05
C GLU A 259 11.82 -21.45 -3.08
N SER A 260 12.59 -20.36 -2.93
CA SER A 260 13.78 -20.09 -3.75
C SER A 260 14.99 -20.99 -3.42
N ASN A 261 14.83 -22.01 -2.57
CA ASN A 261 15.92 -22.83 -2.03
C ASN A 261 17.06 -22.00 -1.42
N TYR A 262 16.73 -20.90 -0.73
CA TYR A 262 17.68 -20.03 -0.05
C TYR A 262 18.70 -19.34 -0.98
N THR A 263 18.39 -19.22 -2.28
CA THR A 263 19.31 -18.65 -3.27
C THR A 263 19.07 -17.17 -3.53
N THR A 264 17.87 -16.66 -3.23
CA THR A 264 17.44 -15.31 -3.61
C THR A 264 17.33 -14.40 -2.39
N ASP A 265 18.44 -13.72 -2.06
CA ASP A 265 18.56 -12.82 -0.89
C ASP A 265 17.53 -11.69 -0.86
N ARG A 266 16.97 -11.33 -2.02
CA ARG A 266 15.91 -10.32 -2.13
C ARG A 266 14.74 -10.62 -1.21
N HIS A 267 14.33 -11.88 -1.07
CA HIS A 267 13.19 -12.22 -0.20
C HIS A 267 13.52 -12.01 1.28
N LEU A 268 14.74 -12.33 1.70
CA LEU A 268 15.19 -12.11 3.07
C LEU A 268 15.34 -10.62 3.40
N LEU A 269 15.86 -9.82 2.47
CA LEU A 269 15.93 -8.37 2.64
C LEU A 269 14.51 -7.76 2.77
N ASN A 270 13.54 -8.27 2.01
CA ASN A 270 12.14 -7.86 2.15
C ASN A 270 11.56 -8.25 3.52
N ALA A 271 11.91 -9.44 4.02
CA ALA A 271 11.53 -9.89 5.35
C ALA A 271 12.09 -8.93 6.42
N LEU A 272 13.37 -8.56 6.31
CA LEU A 272 14.02 -7.61 7.22
C LEU A 272 13.32 -6.24 7.19
N LYS A 273 12.92 -5.76 6.01
CA LYS A 273 12.15 -4.51 5.87
C LYS A 273 10.90 -4.53 6.75
N TYR A 274 10.07 -5.57 6.68
CA TYR A 274 8.87 -5.67 7.52
C TYR A 274 9.21 -5.89 8.99
N ALA A 275 10.32 -6.57 9.31
CA ALA A 275 10.78 -6.73 10.68
C ALA A 275 11.12 -5.39 11.36
N THR A 276 11.61 -4.39 10.61
CA THR A 276 11.92 -3.06 11.17
C THR A 276 10.69 -2.31 11.74
N ALA A 277 9.47 -2.75 11.45
CA ALA A 277 8.25 -2.14 11.99
C ALA A 277 7.97 -2.55 13.46
N PHE A 278 8.40 -3.74 13.90
CA PHE A 278 8.07 -4.23 15.25
C PHE A 278 8.64 -3.37 16.37
N PRO A 279 9.94 -2.95 16.34
CA PRO A 279 10.46 -2.04 17.35
C PRO A 279 9.69 -0.72 17.42
N VAL A 280 9.28 -0.17 16.28
CA VAL A 280 8.49 1.06 16.21
C VAL A 280 7.16 0.89 16.95
N ILE A 281 6.46 -0.23 16.72
CA ILE A 281 5.16 -0.52 17.37
C ILE A 281 5.32 -0.71 18.87
N ILE A 282 6.30 -1.51 19.30
CA ILE A 282 6.56 -1.81 20.72
C ILE A 282 6.89 -0.53 21.48
N ILE A 283 7.85 0.25 20.97
CA ILE A 283 8.28 1.49 21.63
C ILE A 283 7.14 2.52 21.64
N SER A 284 6.34 2.62 20.57
CA SER A 284 5.16 3.50 20.55
C SER A 284 4.14 3.13 21.64
N SER A 285 3.98 1.83 21.93
CA SER A 285 3.13 1.37 23.03
C SER A 285 3.72 1.74 24.39
N MET A 286 5.03 1.58 24.58
CA MET A 286 5.72 1.94 25.82
C MET A 286 5.64 3.45 26.10
N GLN A 287 5.87 4.29 25.09
CA GLN A 287 5.74 5.74 25.19
C GLN A 287 4.32 6.16 25.60
N LYS A 288 3.29 5.45 25.10
CA LYS A 288 1.91 5.73 25.48
C LYS A 288 1.66 5.43 26.96
N THR A 289 2.18 4.30 27.46
CA THR A 289 2.09 3.94 28.88
C THR A 289 2.85 4.93 29.77
N ALA A 290 4.06 5.34 29.36
CA ALA A 290 4.86 6.33 30.08
C ALA A 290 4.15 7.70 30.15
N LYS A 291 3.62 8.18 29.00
CA LYS A 291 2.82 9.42 28.95
C LYS A 291 1.58 9.33 29.83
N ALA A 292 0.90 8.18 29.86
CA ALA A 292 -0.28 7.98 30.72
C ALA A 292 0.07 8.00 32.22
N ALA A 293 1.22 7.47 32.62
CA ALA A 293 1.71 7.54 34.00
C ALA A 293 2.06 8.99 34.39
N SER A 294 2.80 9.70 33.52
CA SER A 294 3.17 11.10 33.72
C SER A 294 1.96 12.01 33.92
N VAL A 295 0.89 11.85 33.12
CA VAL A 295 -0.37 12.61 33.27
C VAL A 295 -1.05 12.35 34.61
N LYS A 296 -0.89 11.15 35.19
CA LYS A 296 -1.44 10.78 36.50
C LYS A 296 -0.53 11.19 37.67
N GLY A 297 0.60 11.86 37.39
CA GLY A 297 1.61 12.19 38.40
C GLY A 297 2.32 10.97 38.98
N LEU A 298 2.26 9.82 38.30
CA LEU A 298 2.92 8.60 38.70
C LEU A 298 4.28 8.50 38.00
N GLU A 299 5.30 8.04 38.72
CA GLU A 299 6.58 7.72 38.12
C GLU A 299 6.46 6.47 37.23
N TYR A 300 7.02 6.54 36.03
CA TYR A 300 7.02 5.41 35.10
C TYR A 300 8.07 4.39 35.53
N ASP A 301 7.62 3.24 36.05
CA ASP A 301 8.45 2.10 36.47
C ASP A 301 8.97 1.26 35.27
N GLY A 302 9.53 1.94 34.27
CA GLY A 302 10.14 1.29 33.11
C GLY A 302 11.65 1.38 33.14
N TYR A 303 12.32 0.35 32.62
CA TYR A 303 13.79 0.30 32.49
C TYR A 303 14.39 1.46 31.67
N LEU A 304 13.58 2.14 30.84
CA LEU A 304 14.02 3.21 29.94
C LEU A 304 13.31 4.52 30.30
N SER A 305 14.08 5.60 30.43
CA SER A 305 13.53 6.95 30.59
C SER A 305 12.77 7.43 29.34
N ASP A 306 11.82 8.35 29.53
CA ASP A 306 11.01 8.94 28.46
C ASP A 306 11.85 9.50 27.30
N ASN A 307 12.94 10.20 27.64
CA ASN A 307 13.88 10.75 26.66
C ASN A 307 14.58 9.65 25.85
N SER A 308 14.95 8.54 26.50
CA SER A 308 15.57 7.40 25.81
C SER A 308 14.57 6.65 24.94
N LEU A 309 13.32 6.48 25.40
CA LEU A 309 12.24 5.91 24.59
C LEU A 309 11.99 6.73 23.33
N PHE A 310 11.94 8.06 23.44
CA PHE A 310 11.77 8.94 22.29
C PHE A 310 12.94 8.87 21.30
N ARG A 311 14.19 8.89 21.78
CA ARG A 311 15.37 8.74 20.91
C ARG A 311 15.39 7.39 20.18
N LEU A 312 15.05 6.31 20.89
CA LEU A 312 15.02 4.97 20.32
C LEU A 312 13.89 4.83 19.29
N TRP A 313 12.71 5.37 19.61
CA TRP A 313 11.59 5.45 18.68
C TRP A 313 11.98 6.19 17.41
N LEU A 314 12.62 7.35 17.54
CA LEU A 314 13.07 8.17 16.42
C LEU A 314 14.05 7.41 15.52
N PHE A 315 15.00 6.70 16.11
CA PHE A 315 15.92 5.86 15.36
C PHE A 315 15.19 4.78 14.55
N PHE A 316 14.30 4.01 15.19
CA PHE A 316 13.61 2.92 14.51
C PHE A 316 12.58 3.40 13.48
N VAL A 317 11.88 4.50 13.73
CA VAL A 317 10.93 5.06 12.74
C VAL A 317 11.69 5.61 11.53
N ALA A 318 12.86 6.22 11.73
CA ALA A 318 13.73 6.64 10.63
C ALA A 318 14.25 5.43 9.85
N LEU A 319 14.79 4.41 10.53
CA LEU A 319 15.26 3.17 9.90
C LEU A 319 14.16 2.51 9.07
N ASN A 320 12.97 2.34 9.65
CA ASN A 320 11.81 1.76 8.96
C ASN A 320 11.40 2.61 7.74
N SER A 321 11.33 3.93 7.89
CA SER A 321 10.90 4.85 6.84
C SER A 321 11.89 4.87 5.68
N PHE A 322 13.18 5.07 5.94
CA PHE A 322 14.21 5.14 4.90
C PHE A 322 14.41 3.79 4.21
N TYR A 323 14.43 2.68 4.95
CA TYR A 323 14.56 1.36 4.32
C TYR A 323 13.35 1.05 3.44
N SER A 324 12.14 1.31 3.93
CA SER A 324 10.95 1.05 3.13
C SER A 324 10.87 1.99 1.91
N PHE A 325 11.32 3.25 2.02
CA PHE A 325 11.44 4.18 0.89
C PHE A 325 12.40 3.67 -0.19
N TYR A 326 13.60 3.27 0.23
CA TYR A 326 14.56 2.62 -0.66
C TYR A 326 13.93 1.42 -1.39
N TRP A 327 13.20 0.58 -0.64
CA TRP A 327 12.55 -0.60 -1.20
C TRP A 327 11.54 -0.26 -2.29
N ASP A 328 10.69 0.74 -2.04
CA ASP A 328 9.62 1.10 -2.97
C ASP A 328 10.20 1.61 -4.29
N ILE A 329 11.22 2.46 -4.25
CA ILE A 329 11.86 3.01 -5.46
C ILE A 329 12.68 1.96 -6.20
N TYR A 330 13.54 1.22 -5.49
CA TYR A 330 14.52 0.34 -6.09
C TYR A 330 13.93 -1.02 -6.46
N HIS A 331 13.28 -1.71 -5.52
CA HIS A 331 12.79 -3.08 -5.75
C HIS A 331 11.37 -3.11 -6.32
N ASP A 332 10.49 -2.23 -5.84
CA ASP A 332 9.08 -2.34 -6.20
C ASP A 332 8.74 -1.68 -7.52
N TRP A 333 9.09 -0.41 -7.68
CA TRP A 333 8.89 0.32 -8.92
C TRP A 333 9.99 0.07 -9.95
N ASN A 334 11.12 -0.56 -9.54
CA ASN A 334 12.23 -0.91 -10.43
C ASN A 334 12.72 0.30 -11.25
N LEU A 335 12.72 1.48 -10.64
CA LEU A 335 13.02 2.72 -11.36
C LEU A 335 14.48 2.83 -11.69
N ILE A 336 15.35 2.46 -10.76
CA ILE A 336 16.80 2.60 -10.90
C ILE A 336 17.35 1.25 -11.39
N GLN A 337 17.86 1.22 -12.62
CA GLN A 337 18.58 0.07 -13.14
C GLN A 337 20.07 0.37 -13.20
N ILE A 338 20.88 -0.43 -12.51
CA ILE A 338 22.33 -0.42 -12.68
C ILE A 338 22.62 -1.13 -13.99
N GLN A 339 22.84 -0.36 -15.06
CA GLN A 339 23.30 -0.96 -16.32
C GLN A 339 24.69 -1.58 -16.09
N PRO A 340 24.88 -2.88 -16.41
CA PRO A 340 26.21 -3.46 -16.37
C PRO A 340 27.10 -2.70 -17.36
N ALA A 341 28.26 -2.27 -16.88
CA ALA A 341 29.27 -1.62 -17.71
C ALA A 341 29.78 -2.64 -18.74
N GLY A 342 29.22 -2.63 -19.95
CA GLY A 342 29.74 -3.49 -21.02
C GLY A 342 28.85 -3.85 -22.21
N ARG A 343 27.55 -3.53 -22.25
CA ARG A 343 26.67 -3.91 -23.39
C ARG A 343 26.02 -2.75 -24.16
N GLY A 344 26.53 -1.52 -24.00
CA GLY A 344 25.99 -0.32 -24.63
C GLY A 344 26.61 0.08 -25.99
N ALA A 345 27.33 -0.80 -26.68
CA ALA A 345 28.06 -0.43 -27.91
C ALA A 345 27.61 -1.14 -29.20
N ALA A 346 26.62 -2.06 -29.18
CA ALA A 346 26.33 -2.89 -30.36
C ALA A 346 24.91 -2.81 -30.92
N SER A 347 24.03 -1.95 -30.40
CA SER A 347 22.60 -1.95 -30.80
C SER A 347 22.07 -0.59 -31.29
N GLY A 348 22.93 0.24 -31.87
CA GLY A 348 22.48 1.53 -32.40
C GLY A 348 23.40 2.14 -33.45
N LEU A 349 23.51 1.51 -34.63
CA LEU A 349 23.66 2.23 -35.91
C LEU A 349 23.44 1.27 -37.09
N MET A 350 22.19 1.08 -37.52
CA MET A 350 21.92 0.77 -38.93
C MET A 350 21.19 1.96 -39.51
N SER A 351 21.94 2.79 -40.23
CA SER A 351 21.41 3.70 -41.24
C SER A 351 22.10 3.35 -42.55
N PRO A 352 21.38 3.35 -43.68
CA PRO A 352 21.93 2.93 -44.97
C PRO A 352 22.83 4.04 -45.51
N THR A 353 24.05 3.72 -45.93
CA THR A 353 24.82 4.66 -46.74
C THR A 353 25.66 3.92 -47.77
N THR A 354 25.37 4.28 -49.01
CA THR A 354 25.98 3.99 -50.31
C THR A 354 27.51 4.04 -50.27
N PRO A 355 28.23 3.22 -51.06
CA PRO A 355 29.70 3.15 -51.03
C PRO A 355 30.33 4.27 -51.86
N THR A 356 31.42 4.86 -51.37
CA THR A 356 32.46 5.58 -52.16
C THR A 356 33.69 5.83 -51.25
N PRO A 357 34.90 6.06 -51.80
CA PRO A 357 36.08 5.26 -51.48
C PRO A 357 37.07 5.91 -50.50
N MET A 358 37.97 5.05 -50.01
CA MET A 358 39.11 5.35 -49.14
C MET A 358 40.00 6.49 -49.64
N THR A 359 40.43 7.38 -48.73
CA THR A 359 41.72 8.09 -48.79
C THR A 359 42.15 8.63 -47.40
N GLU A 360 43.38 8.26 -47.03
CA GLU A 360 44.41 8.99 -46.26
C GLU A 360 44.27 9.43 -44.77
N ILE A 361 45.01 8.71 -43.92
CA ILE A 361 46.23 9.11 -43.16
C ILE A 361 46.26 10.47 -42.38
N SER A 362 46.30 10.31 -41.04
CA SER A 362 47.15 10.98 -40.02
C SER A 362 46.99 12.49 -39.69
N LYS A 363 46.75 12.79 -38.40
CA LYS A 363 47.73 13.39 -37.45
C LYS A 363 47.04 13.96 -36.20
N GLY A 364 47.73 13.87 -35.06
CA GLY A 364 47.67 14.90 -34.02
C GLY A 364 46.92 14.56 -32.74
N ALA A 365 47.56 13.77 -31.86
CA ALA A 365 47.28 13.84 -30.44
C ALA A 365 47.77 15.20 -29.91
N ASN A 366 46.89 15.98 -29.27
CA ASN A 366 47.31 17.02 -28.34
C ASN A 366 46.39 17.00 -27.12
N VAL A 367 46.93 16.45 -26.03
CA VAL A 367 46.32 16.36 -24.71
C VAL A 367 46.75 17.61 -23.95
N ASN A 368 45.82 18.51 -23.65
CA ASN A 368 45.97 19.51 -22.59
C ASN A 368 44.60 20.12 -22.23
N SER A 369 43.95 19.59 -21.17
CA SER A 369 43.00 20.31 -20.28
C SER A 369 42.49 19.37 -19.20
N SER A 370 43.38 19.02 -18.27
CA SER A 370 43.09 18.24 -17.08
C SER A 370 42.74 19.18 -15.93
N SER A 371 41.47 19.20 -15.50
CA SER A 371 41.02 19.30 -14.09
C SER A 371 39.50 19.51 -13.97
N SER A 372 38.84 20.19 -14.91
CA SER A 372 37.37 20.44 -14.86
C SER A 372 36.53 19.35 -15.54
N ASN A 373 37.11 18.62 -16.50
CA ASN A 373 36.42 17.58 -17.26
C ASN A 373 36.27 16.25 -16.50
N ILE A 374 37.03 16.01 -15.43
CA ILE A 374 36.97 14.74 -14.68
C ILE A 374 35.67 14.67 -13.86
N SER A 375 35.26 15.78 -13.24
CA SER A 375 34.05 15.83 -12.41
C SER A 375 32.75 15.76 -13.25
N ILE A 376 32.71 16.43 -14.40
CA ILE A 376 31.60 16.35 -15.35
C ILE A 376 31.50 14.93 -15.94
N ASN A 377 32.63 14.30 -16.28
CA ASN A 377 32.65 12.93 -16.78
C ASN A 377 32.30 11.89 -15.70
N ALA A 378 32.63 12.13 -14.42
CA ALA A 378 32.25 11.27 -13.31
C ALA A 378 30.76 11.37 -13.01
N PHE A 379 30.19 12.59 -13.01
CA PHE A 379 28.76 12.83 -12.84
C PHE A 379 27.94 12.30 -14.01
N GLN A 380 28.43 12.47 -15.25
CA GLN A 380 27.83 11.87 -16.44
C GLN A 380 27.99 10.33 -16.48
N ARG A 381 29.05 9.78 -15.90
CA ARG A 381 29.21 8.32 -15.72
C ARG A 381 28.27 7.78 -14.65
N LEU A 382 28.10 8.47 -13.51
CA LEU A 382 27.09 8.13 -12.51
C LEU A 382 25.67 8.23 -13.08
N ARG A 383 25.36 9.29 -13.84
CA ARG A 383 24.06 9.45 -14.50
C ARG A 383 23.77 8.37 -15.56
N ARG A 384 24.80 7.85 -16.23
CA ARG A 384 24.67 6.69 -17.14
C ARG A 384 24.56 5.35 -16.38
N ARG A 385 25.09 5.27 -15.15
CA ARG A 385 25.06 4.08 -14.30
C ARG A 385 23.78 3.98 -13.46
N PHE A 386 23.19 5.13 -13.13
CA PHE A 386 21.92 5.30 -12.43
C PHE A 386 20.92 5.96 -13.38
N GLY A 387 20.40 5.17 -14.32
CA GLY A 387 19.36 5.58 -15.25
C GLY A 387 17.99 5.05 -14.82
N MET A 388 16.93 5.78 -15.19
CA MET A 388 15.59 5.18 -15.19
C MET A 388 15.57 3.98 -16.13
N ARG A 389 14.79 2.94 -15.81
CA ARG A 389 14.58 1.81 -16.73
C ARG A 389 14.21 2.29 -18.13
N THR A 390 14.66 1.57 -19.14
CA THR A 390 14.49 1.94 -20.56
C THR A 390 13.05 1.75 -21.06
N CYS A 391 12.27 0.87 -20.41
CA CYS A 391 10.86 0.65 -20.71
C CYS A 391 10.00 1.22 -19.58
N LEU A 392 9.41 2.40 -19.82
CA LEU A 392 8.42 3.05 -18.98
C LEU A 392 7.08 2.97 -19.71
N HIS A 393 6.04 2.41 -19.09
CA HIS A 393 4.70 2.42 -19.70
C HIS A 393 4.12 3.83 -19.76
N TYR A 394 4.41 4.65 -18.74
CA TYR A 394 4.04 6.06 -18.76
C TYR A 394 5.12 6.84 -19.52
N GLU A 395 4.77 7.30 -20.71
CA GLU A 395 5.69 7.99 -21.64
C GLU A 395 6.40 9.20 -21.01
N ASN A 396 5.77 9.85 -20.03
CA ASN A 396 6.33 11.01 -19.35
C ASN A 396 7.00 10.62 -18.02
N PRO A 397 8.35 10.70 -17.91
CA PRO A 397 9.06 10.31 -16.70
C PRO A 397 8.72 11.14 -15.45
N LYS A 398 8.13 12.34 -15.63
CA LYS A 398 7.73 13.23 -14.53
C LYS A 398 6.77 12.55 -13.54
N PHE A 399 5.91 11.63 -14.01
CA PHE A 399 4.98 10.91 -13.14
C PHE A 399 5.70 10.05 -12.09
N TYR A 400 6.81 9.41 -12.47
CA TYR A 400 7.59 8.57 -11.55
C TYR A 400 8.36 9.41 -10.53
N TYR A 401 8.93 10.55 -10.95
CA TYR A 401 9.60 11.47 -10.01
C TYR A 401 8.62 12.09 -9.02
N MET A 402 7.44 12.53 -9.50
CA MET A 402 6.39 13.07 -8.64
C MET A 402 5.90 12.02 -7.65
N ALA A 403 5.70 10.77 -8.09
CA ALA A 403 5.33 9.67 -7.21
C ALA A 403 6.41 9.37 -6.16
N ALA A 404 7.69 9.41 -6.53
CA ALA A 404 8.80 9.19 -5.59
C ALA A 404 8.88 10.29 -4.53
N ILE A 405 8.74 11.56 -4.93
CA ILE A 405 8.71 12.70 -3.99
C ILE A 405 7.49 12.57 -3.08
N LEU A 406 6.32 12.25 -3.63
CA LEU A 406 5.09 12.13 -2.86
C LEU A 406 5.14 10.95 -1.90
N ASP A 407 5.69 9.80 -2.29
CA ASP A 407 5.90 8.67 -1.38
C ASP A 407 6.86 9.02 -0.24
N PHE A 408 7.96 9.73 -0.53
CA PHE A 408 8.88 10.23 0.50
C PHE A 408 8.16 11.14 1.51
N LEU A 409 7.46 12.16 1.02
CA LEU A 409 6.72 13.10 1.86
C LEU A 409 5.67 12.37 2.71
N LEU A 410 4.86 11.51 2.09
CA LEU A 410 3.82 10.74 2.79
C LEU A 410 4.42 9.76 3.82
N ARG A 411 5.61 9.20 3.59
CA ARG A 411 6.30 8.36 4.59
C ARG A 411 6.76 9.15 5.80
N THR A 412 7.27 10.35 5.57
CA THR A 412 7.74 11.22 6.66
C THR A 412 6.60 11.74 7.53
N THR A 413 5.34 11.55 7.14
CA THR A 413 4.18 11.97 7.93
C THR A 413 4.20 11.39 9.35
N TRP A 414 4.62 10.14 9.53
CA TRP A 414 4.74 9.53 10.86
C TRP A 414 5.83 10.16 11.72
N MET A 415 6.83 10.77 11.09
CA MET A 415 7.89 11.55 11.75
C MET A 415 7.48 13.01 11.99
N LEU A 416 6.37 13.50 11.42
CA LEU A 416 5.89 14.87 11.68
C LEU A 416 5.49 15.08 13.15
N LYS A 417 5.33 14.01 13.94
CA LYS A 417 5.24 14.06 15.41
C LYS A 417 6.43 14.77 16.08
N LEU A 418 7.55 14.93 15.37
CA LEU A 418 8.77 15.58 15.86
C LEU A 418 8.71 17.11 15.80
N VAL A 419 7.80 17.68 15.00
CA VAL A 419 7.68 19.14 14.89
C VAL A 419 6.95 19.62 16.15
N SER A 420 7.70 20.13 17.13
CA SER A 420 7.21 20.60 18.44
C SER A 420 6.02 21.57 18.38
N ASN A 421 5.83 22.24 17.24
CA ASN A 421 4.75 23.21 17.01
C ASN A 421 3.49 22.62 16.37
N ILE A 422 3.49 21.32 16.04
CA ILE A 422 2.34 20.62 15.44
C ILE A 422 2.01 19.41 16.29
N GLN A 423 1.23 19.60 17.35
CA GLN A 423 0.68 18.51 18.16
C GLN A 423 -0.44 17.79 17.37
N ILE A 424 -0.08 17.01 16.35
CA ILE A 424 -1.03 16.27 15.48
C ILE A 424 -1.90 15.29 16.30
N GLU A 425 -1.38 14.77 17.41
CA GLU A 425 -2.14 13.92 18.34
C GLU A 425 -3.18 14.69 19.16
N GLU A 426 -3.04 16.01 19.29
CA GLU A 426 -4.00 16.88 19.98
C GLU A 426 -5.11 17.36 19.05
N TYR A 427 -4.89 17.29 17.74
CA TYR A 427 -5.93 17.53 16.76
C TYR A 427 -6.89 16.34 16.70
N GLU A 428 -8.19 16.57 16.97
CA GLU A 428 -9.19 15.50 17.11
C GLU A 428 -9.29 14.53 15.91
N GLY A 429 -8.95 15.03 14.71
CA GLY A 429 -8.92 14.26 13.47
C GLY A 429 -7.53 13.88 12.95
N GLY A 430 -6.44 14.28 13.63
CA GLY A 430 -5.08 14.15 13.10
C GLY A 430 -4.69 12.70 12.81
N VAL A 431 -5.01 11.79 13.74
CA VAL A 431 -4.76 10.34 13.57
C VAL A 431 -5.54 9.75 12.40
N PHE A 432 -6.79 10.18 12.18
CA PHE A 432 -7.60 9.72 11.06
C PHE A 432 -7.04 10.22 9.72
N THR A 433 -6.65 11.50 9.66
CA THR A 433 -5.98 12.07 8.48
C THR A 433 -4.70 11.31 8.13
N MET A 434 -3.89 10.97 9.14
CA MET A 434 -2.69 10.15 8.95
C MET A 434 -2.98 8.77 8.35
N GLN A 435 -4.07 8.12 8.79
CA GLN A 435 -4.52 6.86 8.19
C GLN A 435 -4.95 7.03 6.73
N CYS A 436 -5.68 8.11 6.41
CA CYS A 436 -6.03 8.45 5.03
C CYS A 436 -4.79 8.69 4.15
N LEU A 437 -3.79 9.42 4.67
CA LEU A 437 -2.53 9.67 3.96
C LEU A 437 -1.73 8.40 3.71
N GLU A 438 -1.72 7.47 4.67
CA GLU A 438 -1.07 6.16 4.49
C GLU A 438 -1.79 5.30 3.44
N VAL A 439 -3.13 5.34 3.38
CA VAL A 439 -3.91 4.68 2.30
C VAL A 439 -3.66 5.35 0.95
N LEU A 440 -3.59 6.68 0.90
CA LEU A 440 -3.26 7.41 -0.33
C LEU A 440 -1.87 7.04 -0.85
N ARG A 441 -0.87 6.96 0.05
CA ARG A 441 0.49 6.53 -0.30
C ARG A 441 0.48 5.14 -0.94
N ARG A 442 -0.22 4.18 -0.32
CA ARG A 442 -0.35 2.83 -0.85
C ARG A 442 -1.12 2.78 -2.17
N TRP A 443 -2.13 3.63 -2.33
CA TRP A 443 -2.88 3.77 -3.58
C TRP A 443 -1.95 4.15 -4.74
N ILE A 444 -1.08 5.15 -4.55
CA ILE A 444 -0.04 5.52 -5.52
C ILE A 444 0.87 4.31 -5.79
N TRP A 445 1.39 3.69 -4.73
CA TRP A 445 2.33 2.58 -4.84
C TRP A 445 1.77 1.41 -5.66
N VAL A 446 0.49 1.06 -5.52
CA VAL A 446 -0.15 -0.05 -6.25
C VAL A 446 -0.12 0.17 -7.76
N ILE A 447 -0.37 1.40 -8.23
CA ILE A 447 -0.37 1.74 -9.67
C ILE A 447 1.00 1.43 -10.28
N PHE A 448 2.06 1.97 -9.68
CA PHE A 448 3.44 1.79 -10.16
C PHE A 448 3.96 0.36 -9.93
N ARG A 449 3.53 -0.31 -8.86
CA ARG A 449 3.89 -1.70 -8.60
C ARG A 449 3.32 -2.65 -9.65
N LEU A 450 2.03 -2.51 -9.98
CA LEU A 450 1.36 -3.34 -10.98
C LEU A 450 1.95 -3.13 -12.37
N GLU A 451 2.23 -1.88 -12.73
CA GLU A 451 2.89 -1.55 -13.99
C GLU A 451 4.32 -2.12 -14.06
N SER A 452 5.10 -2.00 -12.98
CA SER A 452 6.46 -2.54 -12.89
C SER A 452 6.48 -4.06 -13.08
N GLU A 453 5.54 -4.77 -12.45
CA GLU A 453 5.42 -6.23 -12.59
C GLU A 453 5.00 -6.65 -14.00
N MET A 454 4.07 -5.93 -14.63
CA MET A 454 3.66 -6.18 -16.01
C MET A 454 4.86 -6.04 -16.97
N VAL A 455 5.60 -4.93 -16.86
CA VAL A 455 6.78 -4.67 -17.72
C VAL A 455 7.83 -5.76 -17.59
N LYS A 456 8.08 -6.26 -16.36
CA LYS A 456 9.03 -7.37 -16.13
C LYS A 456 8.62 -8.65 -16.86
N ARG A 457 7.33 -8.98 -16.87
CA ARG A 457 6.81 -10.20 -17.51
C ARG A 457 6.79 -10.11 -19.03
N VAL A 458 6.44 -8.95 -19.58
CA VAL A 458 6.51 -8.70 -21.03
C VAL A 458 7.95 -8.82 -21.51
N GLY A 459 8.90 -8.16 -20.83
CA GLY A 459 10.32 -8.24 -21.20
C GLY A 459 10.91 -9.66 -21.11
N TYR A 460 10.46 -10.47 -20.15
CA TYR A 460 10.84 -11.89 -20.06
C TYR A 460 10.34 -12.70 -21.26
N ASN A 461 9.08 -12.52 -21.65
CA ASN A 461 8.49 -13.22 -22.79
C ASN A 461 9.20 -12.85 -24.10
N ASP A 462 9.49 -11.56 -24.32
CA ASP A 462 10.20 -11.10 -25.50
C ASP A 462 11.62 -11.70 -25.59
N ALA A 463 12.32 -11.82 -24.45
CA ALA A 463 13.64 -12.44 -24.40
C ALA A 463 13.59 -13.94 -24.74
N MET A 464 12.55 -14.67 -24.30
CA MET A 464 12.39 -16.09 -24.64
C MET A 464 12.05 -16.32 -26.12
N VAL A 465 11.14 -15.50 -26.68
CA VAL A 465 10.78 -15.61 -28.10
C VAL A 465 11.93 -15.19 -29.02
N GLY A 466 12.68 -14.14 -28.64
CA GLY A 466 13.89 -13.71 -29.35
C GLY A 466 15.03 -14.74 -29.29
N GLY A 467 15.18 -15.43 -28.16
CA GLY A 467 16.15 -16.53 -28.02
C GLY A 467 15.79 -17.76 -28.87
N ALA A 468 14.50 -18.12 -28.93
CA ALA A 468 14.02 -19.25 -29.72
C ALA A 468 14.16 -19.01 -31.24
N SER A 469 13.95 -17.78 -31.71
CA SER A 469 14.10 -17.41 -33.12
C SER A 469 15.56 -17.37 -33.59
N HIS A 470 16.51 -17.03 -32.70
CA HIS A 470 17.94 -17.16 -33.01
C HIS A 470 18.43 -18.61 -33.00
N SER A 471 17.84 -19.49 -32.17
CA SER A 471 18.17 -20.93 -32.18
C SER A 471 17.60 -21.65 -33.41
N ALA A 472 16.45 -21.23 -33.95
CA ALA A 472 15.85 -21.83 -35.14
C ALA A 472 16.60 -21.49 -36.45
N ASN A 473 17.30 -20.35 -36.50
CA ASN A 473 18.14 -19.98 -37.64
C ASN A 473 19.55 -20.61 -37.59
N ALA A 474 19.97 -21.19 -36.46
CA ALA A 474 21.24 -21.90 -36.35
C ALA A 474 21.15 -23.37 -36.81
N SER A 475 19.94 -23.94 -36.84
CA SER A 475 19.69 -25.33 -37.28
C SER A 475 19.21 -25.46 -38.73
N GLY A 476 18.99 -24.36 -39.45
CA GLY A 476 18.62 -24.35 -40.88
C GLY A 476 19.80 -24.34 -41.87
N GLY A 477 21.05 -24.43 -41.40
CA GLY A 477 22.26 -24.27 -42.21
C GLY A 477 22.99 -25.56 -42.62
N ILE A 478 22.48 -26.75 -42.29
CA ILE A 478 23.11 -28.04 -42.64
C ILE A 478 22.04 -28.99 -43.20
N ALA A 479 21.48 -28.66 -44.36
CA ALA A 479 20.67 -29.59 -45.15
C ALA A 479 20.65 -29.10 -46.60
N GLY A 480 21.74 -29.36 -47.33
CA GLY A 480 21.85 -28.95 -48.72
C GLY A 480 23.26 -29.07 -49.27
N LEU A 481 23.82 -30.28 -49.25
CA LEU A 481 25.00 -30.70 -50.02
C LEU A 481 25.09 -32.23 -49.90
N ASP A 482 24.30 -32.93 -50.69
CA ASP A 482 24.55 -34.32 -51.10
C ASP A 482 23.64 -34.65 -52.30
N SER A 483 24.02 -34.14 -53.47
CA SER A 483 23.53 -34.65 -54.75
C SER A 483 24.43 -34.17 -55.89
N MET A 484 25.54 -34.88 -56.15
CA MET A 484 26.13 -35.05 -57.49
C MET A 484 27.31 -36.05 -57.43
N SER A 485 27.43 -36.90 -58.46
CA SER A 485 28.41 -37.98 -58.73
C SER A 485 28.16 -39.28 -57.95
N ASP A 486 27.83 -40.43 -58.57
CA ASP A 486 28.36 -40.97 -59.82
C ASP A 486 27.34 -41.85 -60.56
N ASN A 487 27.33 -41.71 -61.88
CA ASN A 487 26.83 -42.70 -62.81
C ASN A 487 27.99 -43.04 -63.75
N LYS A 488 28.60 -44.22 -63.58
CA LYS A 488 29.46 -44.88 -64.57
C LYS A 488 29.54 -46.38 -64.27
N ASP A 489 28.94 -47.14 -65.17
CA ASP A 489 29.42 -48.39 -65.79
C ASP A 489 30.08 -49.46 -64.90
N GLY A 490 29.46 -50.65 -64.86
CA GLY A 490 30.06 -51.90 -64.37
C GLY A 490 29.04 -52.88 -63.81
#